data_AF-X1RKC7-F1
#
_entry.id   AF-X1RKC7-F1
#
_cell.length_a   1.000
_cell.length_b   1.000
_cell.length_c   1.000
_cell.angle_alpha   90.00
_cell.angle_beta   90.00
_cell.angle_gamma   90.00
#
_symmetry.space_group_name_H-M   'P 1'
#
loop_
_entity.id
_entity.type
_entity.pdbx_description
1 polymer ?
#
loop_
_entity_poly.entity_id
_entity_poly.type
_entity_poly.pdbx_seq_one_letter_code
_entity_poly.pdbx_strand_id
1 'polypeptide(L)' 'MATNGHEPPISLTLTPEVVKHRTCEYLIEAGVLLRSEVPRYRKVLDTYDSMTLLQVMLVSWQLREAGGEILSP' A
#
# COMPACT_ATOMS: atom_id res chain seq x y z
N MET A 1 -29.54 -23.22 -3.39
CA MET A 1 -29.02 -22.44 -4.54
C MET A 1 -27.89 -21.58 -4.02
N ALA A 2 -26.64 -21.90 -4.37
CA ALA A 2 -25.47 -21.16 -3.90
C ALA A 2 -25.38 -19.83 -4.67
N THR A 3 -25.43 -18.72 -3.94
CA THR A 3 -25.19 -17.39 -4.49
C THR A 3 -23.69 -17.21 -4.63
N ASN A 4 -23.17 -17.41 -5.83
CA ASN A 4 -21.80 -17.01 -6.18
C ASN A 4 -21.72 -15.48 -6.07
N GLY A 5 -21.23 -14.99 -4.93
CA GLY A 5 -20.87 -13.58 -4.77
C GLY A 5 -19.78 -13.25 -5.78
N HIS A 6 -20.14 -12.63 -6.89
CA HIS A 6 -19.17 -11.96 -7.73
C HIS A 6 -18.62 -10.80 -6.93
N GLU A 7 -17.48 -11.02 -6.27
CA GLU A 7 -16.64 -9.91 -5.83
C GLU A 7 -16.44 -8.99 -7.04
N PRO A 8 -16.67 -7.68 -6.90
CA PRO A 8 -16.46 -6.76 -8.00
C PRO A 8 -15.03 -6.93 -8.49
N PRO A 9 -14.80 -7.01 -9.81
CA PRO A 9 -13.45 -7.18 -10.35
C PRO A 9 -12.58 -6.06 -9.76
N ILE A 10 -11.52 -6.46 -9.06
CA ILE A 10 -10.55 -5.52 -8.51
C ILE A 10 -10.08 -4.67 -9.68
N SER A 11 -10.47 -3.40 -9.69
CA SER A 11 -9.96 -2.44 -10.68
C SER A 11 -8.48 -2.26 -10.39
N LEU A 12 -7.63 -3.05 -11.05
CA LEU A 12 -6.18 -3.01 -10.98
C LEU A 12 -5.65 -1.83 -11.81
N THR A 13 -6.20 -0.64 -11.57
CA THR A 13 -5.67 0.58 -12.17
C THR A 13 -4.47 1.01 -11.34
N LEU A 14 -3.28 0.58 -11.74
CA LEU A 14 -1.99 0.91 -11.11
C LEU A 14 -1.53 2.31 -11.54
N THR A 15 -2.30 3.34 -11.14
CA THR A 15 -1.82 4.72 -11.33
C THR A 15 -0.76 5.06 -10.29
N PRO A 16 0.16 5.99 -10.57
CA PRO A 16 1.16 6.45 -9.60
C PRO A 16 0.53 6.89 -8.26
N GLU A 17 -0.63 7.55 -8.30
CA GLU A 17 -1.35 8.02 -7.11
C GLU A 17 -1.85 6.84 -6.26
N VAL A 18 -2.41 5.81 -6.91
CA VAL A 18 -2.87 4.60 -6.22
C VAL A 18 -1.70 3.85 -5.60
N VAL A 19 -0.58 3.72 -6.33
CA VAL A 19 0.62 3.05 -5.83
C VAL A 19 1.21 3.80 -4.63
N LYS A 20 1.29 5.14 -4.70
CA LYS A 20 1.74 5.98 -3.57
C LYS A 20 0.84 5.81 -2.35
N HIS A 21 -0.48 5.82 -2.57
CA HIS A 21 -1.45 5.68 -1.49
C HIS A 21 -1.31 4.33 -0.77
N ARG A 22 -1.31 3.22 -1.53
CA ARG A 22 -1.16 1.87 -0.98
C ARG A 22 0.18 1.66 -0.27
N THR A 23 1.26 2.20 -0.83
CA THR A 23 2.58 2.17 -0.20
C THR A 23 2.55 2.78 1.19
N CYS A 24 1.95 3.97 1.35
CA CYS A 24 1.82 4.59 2.66
C CYS A 24 0.95 3.77 3.63
N GLU A 25 -0.15 3.19 3.15
CA GLU A 25 -1.02 2.35 3.98
C GLU A 25 -0.29 1.11 4.50
N TYR A 26 0.41 0.38 3.63
CA TYR A 26 1.18 -0.79 4.03
C TYR A 26 2.26 -0.44 5.04
N LEU A 27 2.94 0.70 4.89
CA LEU A 27 3.94 1.13 5.87
C LEU A 27 3.35 1.57 7.21
N ILE A 28 2.12 2.13 7.21
CA ILE A 28 1.41 2.43 8.46
C ILE A 28 1.00 1.14 9.17
N GLU A 29 0.44 0.18 8.43
CA GLU A 29 0.02 -1.12 8.97
C GLU A 29 1.22 -1.93 9.49
N ALA A 30 2.38 -1.82 8.83
CA ALA A 30 3.63 -2.40 9.27
C ALA A 30 4.26 -1.68 10.49
N GLY A 31 3.67 -0.58 10.97
CA GLY A 31 4.21 0.21 12.08
C GLY A 31 5.47 1.03 11.75
N VAL A 32 5.80 1.19 10.47
CA VAL A 32 7.02 1.87 9.99
C VAL A 32 6.78 3.36 9.75
N LEU A 33 5.57 3.72 9.31
CA LEU A 33 5.22 5.10 8.99
C LEU A 33 4.10 5.59 9.91
N LEU A 34 4.32 6.72 10.58
CA LEU A 34 3.25 7.37 11.34
C LEU A 34 2.30 8.12 10.39
N ARG A 35 1.01 8.18 10.75
CA ARG A 35 -0.01 8.92 9.96
C ARG A 35 0.36 10.40 9.75
N SER A 36 1.01 11.02 10.73
CA SER A 36 1.49 12.41 10.66
C SER A 36 2.63 12.61 9.65
N GLU A 37 3.37 11.55 9.31
CA GLU A 37 4.52 11.60 8.41
C GLU A 37 4.14 11.37 6.94
N VAL A 38 2.92 10.91 6.68
CA VAL A 38 2.42 10.62 5.32
C VAL A 38 2.62 11.78 4.34
N PRO A 39 2.32 13.06 4.67
CA PRO A 39 2.53 14.16 3.73
C PRO A 39 4.01 14.35 3.36
N ARG A 40 4.91 14.12 4.32
CA ARG A 40 6.36 14.20 4.08
C ARG A 40 6.83 13.03 3.21
N TYR A 41 6.36 11.82 3.51
CA TYR A 41 6.76 10.63 2.77
C TYR A 41 6.22 10.63 1.33
N ARG A 42 5.00 11.14 1.10
CA ARG A 42 4.45 11.31 -0.26
C ARG A 42 5.35 12.16 -1.15
N LYS A 43 5.93 13.24 -0.62
CA LYS A 43 6.90 14.07 -1.38
C LYS A 43 8.16 13.29 -1.79
N VAL A 44 8.56 12.29 -1.00
CA VAL A 44 9.66 11.40 -1.39
C VAL A 44 9.20 10.46 -2.51
N LEU A 45 8.01 9.87 -2.41
CA LEU A 45 7.48 9.01 -3.46
C LEU A 45 7.23 9.75 -4.78
N ASP A 46 7.02 11.07 -4.75
CA ASP A 46 6.88 11.91 -5.94
C ASP A 46 8.18 12.02 -6.75
N THR A 47 9.35 11.73 -6.17
CA THR A 47 10.64 11.76 -6.89
C THR A 47 10.98 10.45 -7.57
N TYR A 48 10.22 9.38 -7.31
CA TYR A 48 10.48 8.05 -7.85
C TYR A 48 9.88 7.88 -9.24
N ASP A 49 10.61 7.21 -10.11
CA ASP A 49 10.05 6.71 -11.36
C ASP A 49 9.07 5.56 -11.12
N SER A 50 8.31 5.21 -12.15
CA SER A 50 7.25 4.18 -12.04
C SER A 50 7.77 2.82 -11.57
N MET A 51 8.99 2.43 -11.97
CA MET A 51 9.56 1.12 -11.61
C MET A 51 9.95 1.08 -10.15
N THR A 52 10.64 2.13 -9.69
CA THR A 52 11.04 2.30 -8.29
C THR A 52 9.80 2.38 -7.41
N LEU A 53 8.77 3.11 -7.84
CA LEU A 53 7.53 3.24 -7.09
C LEU A 53 6.81 1.89 -6.92
N LEU A 54 6.77 1.05 -7.96
CA LEU A 54 6.23 -0.31 -7.89
C LEU A 54 7.04 -1.22 -6.96
N GLN A 55 8.38 -1.16 -7.04
CA GLN A 55 9.26 -1.93 -6.16
C GLN A 55 9.04 -1.56 -4.69
N VAL A 56 8.97 -0.27 -4.39
CA VAL A 56 8.72 0.24 -3.03
C VAL A 56 7.35 -0.22 -2.53
N MET A 57 6.32 -0.20 -3.37
CA MET A 57 5.00 -0.73 -3.01
C MET A 57 5.07 -2.23 -2.67
N LEU A 58 5.77 -3.03 -3.47
CA LEU A 58 5.92 -4.47 -3.24
C LEU A 58 6.67 -4.77 -1.93
N VAL A 59 7.78 -4.07 -1.67
CA VAL A 59 8.54 -4.24 -0.42
C VAL A 59 7.73 -3.78 0.78
N SER A 60 6.96 -2.69 0.66
CA SER A 60 6.09 -2.20 1.73
C SER A 60 4.99 -3.22 2.04
N TRP A 61 4.41 -3.85 1.02
CA TRP A 61 3.46 -4.94 1.19
C TRP A 61 4.10 -6.15 1.88
N GLN A 62 5.29 -6.59 1.44
CA GLN A 62 6.02 -7.68 2.10
C GLN A 62 6.32 -7.36 3.56
N LEU A 63 6.64 -6.10 3.87
CA LEU A 63 6.93 -5.66 5.23
C LEU A 63 5.69 -5.65 6.12
N ARG A 64 4.53 -5.26 5.58
CA ARG A 64 3.23 -5.43 6.25
C ARG A 64 2.97 -6.90 6.57
N GLU A 65 3.15 -7.80 5.60
CA GLU A 65 2.88 -9.23 5.80
C GLU A 65 3.88 -9.87 6.78
N ALA A 66 5.17 -9.52 6.69
CA ALA A 66 6.19 -10.00 7.62
C ALA A 66 6.08 -9.41 9.02
N GLY A 67 5.61 -8.16 9.10
CA GLY A 67 5.34 -7.44 10.34
C GLY A 67 4.15 -7.99 11.11
N GLY A 68 3.29 -8.79 10.47
CA GLY A 68 2.21 -9.58 11.05
C GLY A 68 1.26 -8.77 11.95
N GLU A 69 0.11 -8.34 11.42
CA GLU A 69 -1.03 -7.79 12.19
C GLU A 69 -0.64 -7.08 13.50
N ILE A 70 0.13 -5.99 13.43
CA ILE A 70 0.45 -5.21 14.64
C ILE A 70 -0.83 -4.56 15.22
N LEU A 71 -1.95 -4.58 14.46
CA LEU A 71 -3.26 -4.09 14.87
C LEU A 71 -4.39 -5.04 14.44
N SER A 72 -4.48 -6.24 15.03
CA SER A 72 -5.77 -6.94 15.17
C SER A 72 -6.25 -6.81 16.62
N PRO A 73 -7.39 -6.15 16.90
CA PRO A 73 -8.14 -6.39 18.13
C PRO A 73 -8.79 -7.79 18.14
#